data_AF-A0A953P124-F1
#
_entry.id   AF-A0A953P124-F1
#
_cell.length_a   1.000
_cell.length_b   1.000
_cell.length_c   1.000
_cell.angle_alpha   90.00
_cell.angle_beta   90.00
_cell.angle_gamma   90.00
#
_symmetry.space_group_name_H-M   'P 1'
#
loop_
_entity.id
_entity.type
_entity.pdbx_description
1 polymer ?
#
loop_
_entity_poly.entity_id
_entity_poly.type
_entity_poly.pdbx_seq_one_letter_code
_entity_poly.pdbx_strand_id
1 'polypeptide(L)'
;MADTSATQNRKASEIAPAKGKLGVMIPGMGAVATTFMAGVEAVRKGIAEPIGSLTQMGTIRLGKRTEGRSPKIKEFVPLAALEDMVFTGWDIFEENSFEAAMHAGVLEKDLLRQIQPFMESIKPMPAVFDRHYVKKLDGRHVKTGKNKMDLAEQLRADIRNFKKTSGAERLVMIWCGSTEIFLTQSDVHASIKSFEKGMQNNDENIAPSMIYAYAALSEGVPFANGAPNLTVDIPAMLELSKQNQAPIAGKDFKTGQTLLKTILAPGFKARMLGLNGWFSTNILGNRDGEVLEDPGSFKTKEESKLSVLDHILQPELYPKLYGHIHHKVRINYYPPRGDNKEGWDNIDIFGWLGYPMQIKVDFLCRDSILAAPLVLDLVLFLDLAKRCPELAGMGIQEWLSFYLKSPMTAPGLYPEHDLFIQSMKLKNTLRHLRGEEMITHLGLEYYD
;
A
#
# COMPACT_ATOMS: atom_id res chain seq x y z
N MET A 1 20.18 44.08 14.69
CA MET A 1 20.59 43.57 13.38
C MET A 1 21.39 42.29 13.61
N ALA A 2 20.72 41.15 13.52
CA ALA A 2 21.37 39.86 13.30
C ALA A 2 20.51 39.19 12.23
N ASP A 3 21.02 39.24 11.01
CA ASP A 3 20.45 38.65 9.81
C ASP A 3 20.58 37.13 9.92
N THR A 4 19.49 36.44 10.23
CA THR A 4 19.42 34.97 10.21
C THR A 4 18.18 34.49 9.45
N SER A 5 17.88 35.10 8.30
CA SER A 5 17.02 34.48 7.29
C SER A 5 17.83 34.18 6.03
N ALA A 6 18.93 33.45 6.19
CA ALA A 6 19.42 32.65 5.09
C ALA A 6 18.44 31.50 4.89
N THR A 7 17.35 31.75 4.14
CA THR A 7 16.68 30.70 3.38
C THR A 7 17.76 30.04 2.55
N GLN A 8 18.36 28.96 3.07
CA GLN A 8 19.20 28.09 2.26
C GLN A 8 18.30 27.62 1.13
N ASN A 9 18.51 28.18 -0.07
CA ASN A 9 17.92 27.69 -1.30
C ASN A 9 18.33 26.22 -1.43
N ARG A 10 17.49 25.32 -0.92
CA ARG A 10 17.71 23.88 -1.09
C ARG A 10 17.58 23.60 -2.57
N LYS A 11 18.63 23.04 -3.15
CA LYS A 11 18.62 22.63 -4.54
C LYS A 11 17.56 21.53 -4.69
N ALA A 12 16.60 21.74 -5.59
CA ALA A 12 15.60 20.72 -5.93
C ALA A 12 16.30 19.44 -6.41
N SER A 13 15.74 18.28 -6.05
CA SER A 13 16.23 16.99 -6.51
C SER A 13 16.02 16.86 -8.03
N GLU A 14 16.93 16.15 -8.68
CA GLU A 14 16.76 15.81 -10.10
C GLU A 14 15.66 14.75 -10.22
N ILE A 15 14.62 15.06 -10.97
CA ILE A 15 13.50 14.14 -11.23
C ILE A 15 13.28 14.11 -12.74
N ALA A 16 13.53 12.96 -13.35
CA ALA A 16 13.24 12.78 -14.77
C ALA A 16 11.74 13.00 -15.03
N PRO A 17 11.35 13.63 -16.16
CA PRO A 17 9.93 13.87 -16.46
C PRO A 17 9.16 12.56 -16.63
N ALA A 18 7.86 12.60 -16.36
CA ALA A 18 6.98 11.45 -16.55
C ALA A 18 6.61 11.23 -18.03
N LYS A 19 7.61 10.99 -18.88
CA LYS A 19 7.43 10.79 -20.33
C LYS A 19 6.99 9.37 -20.67
N GLY A 20 6.21 9.25 -21.75
CA GLY A 20 5.72 7.99 -22.27
C GLY A 20 4.74 7.26 -21.34
N LYS A 21 4.23 6.13 -21.83
CA LYS A 21 3.23 5.33 -21.11
C LYS A 21 3.81 4.71 -19.84
N LEU A 22 2.99 4.68 -18.78
CA LEU A 22 3.26 3.99 -17.52
C LEU A 22 2.52 2.65 -17.51
N GLY A 23 3.25 1.54 -17.62
CA GLY A 23 2.70 0.20 -17.49
C GLY A 23 2.49 -0.20 -16.03
N VAL A 24 1.27 -0.53 -15.65
CA VAL A 24 0.89 -0.98 -14.30
C VAL A 24 0.60 -2.47 -14.35
N MET A 25 1.39 -3.25 -13.60
CA MET A 25 1.32 -4.70 -13.58
C MET A 25 0.79 -5.18 -12.23
N ILE A 26 -0.30 -5.95 -12.25
CA ILE A 26 -1.07 -6.25 -11.03
C ILE A 26 -1.21 -7.77 -10.83
N PRO A 27 -0.38 -8.41 -9.99
CA PRO A 27 -0.65 -9.76 -9.51
C PRO A 27 -1.90 -9.76 -8.63
N GLY A 28 -2.90 -10.56 -9.00
CA GLY A 28 -4.23 -10.58 -8.38
C GLY A 28 -5.17 -9.54 -8.97
N MET A 29 -5.87 -9.89 -10.04
CA MET A 29 -6.84 -9.04 -10.75
C MET A 29 -8.26 -9.18 -10.17
N GLY A 30 -8.36 -9.21 -8.84
CA GLY A 30 -9.63 -9.29 -8.10
C GLY A 30 -10.33 -7.93 -7.89
N ALA A 31 -11.11 -7.84 -6.82
CA ALA A 31 -11.98 -6.70 -6.53
C ALA A 31 -11.24 -5.34 -6.46
N VAL A 32 -10.12 -5.26 -5.73
CA VAL A 32 -9.33 -4.03 -5.61
C VAL A 32 -8.76 -3.59 -6.96
N ALA A 33 -8.14 -4.53 -7.69
CA ALA A 33 -7.50 -4.26 -8.97
C ALA A 33 -8.50 -3.78 -10.02
N THR A 34 -9.64 -4.47 -10.15
CA THR A 34 -10.68 -4.11 -11.11
C THR A 34 -11.38 -2.80 -10.75
N THR A 35 -11.60 -2.54 -9.46
CA THR A 35 -12.12 -1.24 -8.98
C THR A 35 -11.17 -0.10 -9.33
N PHE A 36 -9.86 -0.30 -9.16
CA PHE A 36 -8.82 0.65 -9.53
C PHE A 36 -8.80 0.93 -11.05
N MET A 37 -8.74 -0.11 -11.88
CA MET A 37 -8.72 0.04 -13.35
C MET A 37 -10.00 0.74 -13.86
N ALA A 38 -11.16 0.33 -13.34
CA ALA A 38 -12.44 0.95 -13.67
C ALA A 38 -12.51 2.42 -13.23
N GLY A 39 -12.02 2.73 -12.03
CA GLY A 39 -11.97 4.09 -11.50
C GLY A 39 -11.10 5.01 -12.35
N VAL A 40 -9.92 4.54 -12.78
CA VAL A 40 -9.04 5.31 -13.69
C VAL A 40 -9.74 5.60 -15.02
N GLU A 41 -10.36 4.60 -15.64
CA GLU A 41 -11.05 4.79 -16.92
C GLU A 41 -12.28 5.69 -16.81
N ALA A 42 -13.05 5.56 -15.73
CA ALA A 42 -14.18 6.43 -15.46
C ALA A 42 -13.75 7.91 -15.32
N VAL A 43 -12.62 8.16 -14.66
CA VAL A 43 -12.05 9.52 -14.54
C VAL A 43 -11.57 10.04 -15.89
N ARG A 44 -10.86 9.22 -16.69
CA ARG A 44 -10.42 9.61 -18.05
C ARG A 44 -11.59 10.01 -18.95
N LYS A 45 -12.73 9.33 -18.83
CA LYS A 45 -13.95 9.65 -19.60
C LYS A 45 -14.75 10.82 -19.02
N GLY A 46 -14.35 11.40 -17.89
CA GLY A 46 -15.06 12.49 -17.23
C GLY A 46 -16.42 12.08 -16.65
N ILE A 47 -16.65 10.79 -16.39
CA ILE A 47 -17.90 10.28 -15.80
C ILE A 47 -17.80 10.09 -14.28
N ALA A 48 -16.61 10.23 -13.69
CA ALA A 48 -16.36 10.16 -12.25
C ALA A 48 -15.18 11.06 -11.84
N GLU A 49 -15.09 11.34 -10.53
CA GLU A 49 -13.98 12.05 -9.90
C GLU A 49 -13.08 11.07 -9.12
N PRO A 50 -11.76 11.32 -9.00
CA PRO A 50 -10.81 10.44 -8.31
C PRO A 50 -10.86 10.59 -6.77
N ILE A 51 -12.05 10.48 -6.18
CA ILE A 51 -12.29 10.68 -4.75
C ILE A 51 -11.46 9.68 -3.92
N GLY A 52 -10.78 10.21 -2.91
CA GLY A 52 -9.92 9.44 -2.01
C GLY A 52 -8.45 9.39 -2.46
N SER A 53 -8.12 9.80 -3.68
CA SER A 53 -6.72 9.89 -4.14
C SER A 53 -6.07 11.21 -3.71
N LEU A 54 -5.02 11.11 -2.90
CA LEU A 54 -4.22 12.25 -2.47
C LEU A 54 -3.44 12.84 -3.64
N THR A 55 -2.92 12.03 -4.56
CA THR A 55 -2.17 12.54 -5.72
C THR A 55 -3.05 13.38 -6.63
N GLN A 56 -4.31 12.97 -6.84
CA GLN A 56 -5.20 13.60 -7.80
C GLN A 56 -5.95 14.81 -7.25
N MET A 57 -6.39 14.74 -5.98
CA MET A 57 -7.24 15.78 -5.37
C MET A 57 -6.53 16.58 -4.28
N GLY A 58 -5.46 16.04 -3.70
CA GLY A 58 -4.77 16.65 -2.57
C GLY A 58 -3.99 17.91 -2.93
N THR A 59 -3.92 18.82 -1.97
CA THR A 59 -3.10 20.04 -2.05
C THR A 59 -1.93 19.96 -1.08
N ILE A 60 -0.89 20.76 -1.38
CA ILE A 60 0.29 20.89 -0.54
C ILE A 60 0.57 22.36 -0.24
N ARG A 61 0.50 22.75 1.03
CA ARG A 61 0.86 24.11 1.45
C ARG A 61 2.35 24.35 1.21
N LEU A 62 2.71 25.50 0.65
CA LEU A 62 4.07 25.98 0.49
C LEU A 62 4.21 27.31 1.25
N GLY A 63 5.40 27.58 1.79
CA GLY A 63 5.69 28.83 2.50
C GLY A 63 4.75 29.13 3.67
N LYS A 64 4.63 30.43 3.95
CA LYS A 64 3.82 30.97 5.06
C LYS A 64 2.32 30.81 4.79
N ARG A 65 1.53 30.68 5.86
CA ARG A 65 0.05 30.61 5.77
C ARG A 65 -0.55 31.84 5.08
N THR A 66 0.06 33.01 5.25
CA THR A 66 -0.36 34.28 4.65
C THR A 66 -0.14 34.37 3.14
N GLU A 67 0.72 33.52 2.56
CA GLU A 67 0.97 33.50 1.11
C GLU A 67 -0.15 32.79 0.32
N GLY A 68 -0.98 31.97 0.98
CA GLY A 68 -2.07 31.25 0.32
C GLY A 68 -1.64 30.22 -0.73
N ARG A 69 -0.35 29.85 -0.79
CA ARG A 69 0.19 28.89 -1.77
C ARG A 69 -0.15 27.45 -1.39
N SER A 70 -1.15 26.87 -2.06
CA SER A 70 -1.55 25.48 -1.87
C SER A 70 -1.86 24.79 -3.21
N PRO A 71 -0.87 24.61 -4.10
CA PRO A 71 -1.07 23.92 -5.38
C PRO A 71 -1.56 22.48 -5.17
N LYS A 72 -2.18 21.90 -6.21
CA LYS A 72 -2.48 20.47 -6.23
C LYS A 72 -1.17 19.68 -6.29
N ILE A 73 -1.13 18.52 -5.66
CA ILE A 73 0.07 17.66 -5.64
C ILE A 73 0.50 17.28 -7.07
N LYS A 74 -0.46 16.90 -7.93
CA LYS A 74 -0.20 16.60 -9.35
C LYS A 74 0.33 17.78 -10.19
N GLU A 75 0.14 19.02 -9.74
CA GLU A 75 0.68 20.22 -10.38
C GLU A 75 2.05 20.60 -9.80
N PHE A 76 2.37 20.11 -8.61
CA PHE A 76 3.60 20.44 -7.87
C PHE A 76 4.77 19.49 -8.17
N VAL A 77 4.49 18.18 -8.28
CA VAL A 77 5.47 17.15 -8.63
C VAL A 77 5.10 16.48 -9.96
N PRO A 78 6.08 16.08 -10.79
CA PRO A 78 5.82 15.52 -12.12
C PRO A 78 5.33 14.07 -12.01
N LEU A 79 4.02 13.88 -11.83
CA LEU A 79 3.37 12.57 -11.84
C LEU A 79 2.96 12.18 -13.27
N ALA A 80 2.86 10.88 -13.55
CA ALA A 80 2.27 10.41 -14.80
C ALA A 80 0.80 10.84 -14.89
N ALA A 81 0.35 11.22 -16.09
CA ALA A 81 -1.04 11.50 -16.33
C ALA A 81 -1.85 10.19 -16.30
N LEU A 82 -3.14 10.27 -15.97
CA LEU A 82 -3.98 9.08 -15.94
C LEU A 82 -4.07 8.47 -17.34
N GLU A 83 -4.09 9.29 -18.38
CA GLU A 83 -4.18 8.91 -19.81
C GLU A 83 -2.98 8.07 -20.27
N ASP A 84 -1.82 8.22 -19.62
CA ASP A 84 -0.59 7.50 -19.97
C ASP A 84 -0.54 6.08 -19.38
N MET A 85 -1.47 5.74 -18.47
CA MET A 85 -1.44 4.44 -17.79
C MET A 85 -1.94 3.30 -18.72
N VAL A 86 -1.24 2.18 -18.72
CA VAL A 86 -1.67 0.95 -19.41
C VAL A 86 -1.57 -0.22 -18.46
N PHE A 87 -2.51 -1.15 -18.51
CA PHE A 87 -2.69 -2.16 -17.47
C PHE A 87 -2.44 -3.57 -17.98
N THR A 88 -1.88 -4.40 -17.12
CA THR A 88 -1.87 -5.85 -17.25
C THR A 88 -1.82 -6.49 -15.86
N GLY A 89 -1.96 -7.80 -15.79
CA GLY A 89 -1.83 -8.51 -14.54
C GLY A 89 -1.88 -10.01 -14.70
N TRP A 90 -1.89 -10.68 -13.56
CA TRP A 90 -1.95 -12.12 -13.47
C TRP A 90 -3.06 -12.50 -12.52
N ASP A 91 -3.79 -13.55 -12.86
CA ASP A 91 -4.79 -14.13 -11.97
C ASP A 91 -4.90 -15.63 -12.20
N ILE A 92 -5.43 -16.34 -11.20
CA ILE A 92 -5.68 -17.79 -11.26
C ILE A 92 -7.00 -18.10 -11.98
N PHE A 93 -7.80 -17.06 -12.27
CA PHE A 93 -9.01 -17.09 -13.08
C PHE A 93 -8.77 -16.43 -14.44
N GLU A 94 -9.46 -16.92 -15.48
CA GLU A 94 -9.33 -16.41 -16.86
C GLU A 94 -10.21 -15.18 -17.16
N GLU A 95 -11.08 -14.81 -16.21
CA GLU A 95 -12.03 -13.69 -16.33
C GLU A 95 -11.29 -12.40 -16.71
N ASN A 96 -11.76 -11.72 -17.75
CA ASN A 96 -11.25 -10.40 -18.07
C ASN A 96 -11.67 -9.38 -16.99
N SER A 97 -11.08 -8.18 -17.00
CA SER A 97 -11.30 -7.22 -15.92
C SER A 97 -12.75 -6.74 -15.80
N PHE A 98 -13.55 -6.78 -16.87
CA PHE A 98 -14.99 -6.47 -16.82
C PHE A 98 -15.77 -7.59 -16.10
N GLU A 99 -15.53 -8.85 -16.48
CA GLU A 99 -16.15 -10.02 -15.85
C GLU A 99 -15.81 -10.10 -14.37
N ALA A 100 -14.53 -9.94 -14.03
CA ALA A 100 -14.05 -9.93 -12.66
C ALA A 100 -14.65 -8.75 -11.85
N ALA A 101 -14.81 -7.56 -12.44
CA ALA A 101 -15.48 -6.42 -11.78
C ALA A 101 -16.97 -6.68 -11.51
N MET A 102 -17.67 -7.25 -12.50
CA MET A 102 -19.09 -7.61 -12.40
C MET A 102 -19.31 -8.68 -11.34
N HIS A 103 -18.42 -9.67 -11.28
CA HIS A 103 -18.45 -10.74 -10.28
C HIS A 103 -18.11 -10.21 -8.88
N ALA A 104 -17.12 -9.33 -8.74
CA ALA A 104 -16.76 -8.71 -7.47
C ALA A 104 -17.91 -7.87 -6.87
N GLY A 105 -18.79 -7.30 -7.70
CA GLY A 105 -20.00 -6.62 -7.25
C GLY A 105 -19.75 -5.34 -6.44
N VAL A 106 -18.57 -4.73 -6.60
CA VAL A 106 -18.18 -3.50 -5.88
C VAL A 106 -18.79 -2.25 -6.51
N LEU A 107 -18.72 -2.16 -7.85
CA LEU A 107 -19.13 -1.02 -8.65
C LEU A 107 -20.54 -1.22 -9.22
N GLU A 108 -21.21 -0.11 -9.52
CA GLU A 108 -22.52 -0.18 -10.18
C GLU A 108 -22.39 -0.71 -11.61
N LYS A 109 -23.35 -1.55 -12.00
CA LYS A 109 -23.36 -2.21 -13.31
C LYS A 109 -23.41 -1.20 -14.45
N ASP A 110 -24.15 -0.11 -14.29
CA ASP A 110 -24.29 0.93 -15.31
C ASP A 110 -23.02 1.75 -15.48
N LEU A 111 -22.24 1.95 -14.41
CA LEU A 111 -20.90 2.52 -14.52
C LEU A 111 -19.99 1.58 -15.31
N LEU A 112 -19.95 0.29 -14.95
CA LEU A 112 -19.12 -0.70 -15.64
C LEU A 112 -19.45 -0.81 -17.14
N ARG A 113 -20.74 -0.79 -17.51
CA ARG A 113 -21.19 -0.81 -18.91
C ARG A 113 -20.65 0.36 -19.73
N GLN A 114 -20.52 1.55 -19.17
CA GLN A 114 -19.99 2.74 -19.86
C GLN A 114 -18.48 2.63 -20.19
N ILE A 115 -17.76 1.76 -19.49
CA ILE A 115 -16.32 1.52 -19.65
C ILE A 115 -16.00 0.08 -20.07
N GLN A 116 -17.01 -0.69 -20.48
CA GLN A 116 -16.89 -2.11 -20.81
C GLN A 116 -15.82 -2.40 -21.87
N PRO A 117 -15.74 -1.68 -23.02
CA PRO A 117 -14.73 -1.99 -24.04
C PRO A 117 -13.29 -1.89 -23.53
N PHE A 118 -13.03 -0.95 -22.62
CA PHE A 118 -11.73 -0.81 -21.99
C PHE A 118 -11.45 -1.97 -21.03
N MET A 119 -12.41 -2.28 -20.14
CA MET A 119 -12.26 -3.32 -19.13
C MET A 119 -12.12 -4.73 -19.74
N GLU A 120 -12.86 -5.04 -20.81
CA GLU A 120 -12.77 -6.33 -21.53
C GLU A 120 -11.42 -6.52 -22.25
N SER A 121 -10.75 -5.41 -22.61
CA SER A 121 -9.44 -5.46 -23.27
C SER A 121 -8.32 -5.96 -22.35
N ILE A 122 -8.53 -5.90 -21.03
CA ILE A 122 -7.52 -6.25 -20.02
C ILE A 122 -7.80 -7.67 -19.52
N LYS A 123 -7.05 -8.63 -20.05
CA LYS A 123 -7.12 -10.05 -19.70
C LYS A 123 -5.94 -10.48 -18.81
N PRO A 124 -6.17 -11.28 -17.76
CA PRO A 124 -5.09 -11.78 -16.92
C PRO A 124 -4.21 -12.79 -17.66
N MET A 125 -2.90 -12.72 -17.41
CA MET A 125 -1.97 -13.80 -17.73
C MET A 125 -2.05 -14.91 -16.66
N PRO A 126 -1.64 -16.16 -16.98
CA PRO A 126 -1.59 -17.22 -15.99
C PRO A 126 -0.71 -16.86 -14.79
N ALA A 127 -1.18 -17.06 -13.57
CA ALA A 127 -0.47 -16.65 -12.37
C ALA A 127 0.54 -17.68 -11.85
N VAL A 128 1.58 -17.22 -11.15
CA VAL A 128 2.34 -18.08 -10.23
C VAL A 128 1.53 -18.22 -8.96
N PHE A 129 1.09 -19.44 -8.67
CA PHE A 129 0.19 -19.72 -7.55
C PHE A 129 0.49 -21.07 -6.93
N ASP A 130 0.39 -21.14 -5.60
CA ASP A 130 0.53 -22.37 -4.85
C ASP A 130 -0.47 -22.37 -3.68
N ARG A 131 -1.34 -23.39 -3.69
CA ARG A 131 -2.41 -23.58 -2.69
C ARG A 131 -1.88 -23.78 -1.28
N HIS A 132 -0.62 -24.15 -1.12
CA HIS A 132 0.02 -24.19 0.20
C HIS A 132 -0.07 -22.84 0.92
N TYR A 133 0.15 -21.74 0.17
CA TYR A 133 0.18 -20.39 0.74
C TYR A 133 -1.20 -19.71 0.75
N VAL A 134 -2.14 -20.15 -0.09
CA VAL A 134 -3.53 -19.63 -0.11
C VAL A 134 -4.51 -20.78 -0.29
N LYS A 135 -4.89 -21.43 0.82
CA LYS A 135 -5.58 -22.73 0.81
C LYS A 135 -7.02 -22.69 0.29
N LYS A 136 -7.70 -21.57 0.51
CA LYS A 136 -9.13 -21.37 0.21
C LYS A 136 -9.41 -21.05 -1.26
N LEU A 137 -8.37 -20.82 -2.07
CA LEU A 137 -8.52 -20.57 -3.49
C LEU A 137 -8.08 -21.77 -4.31
N ASP A 138 -8.77 -21.96 -5.43
CA ASP A 138 -8.44 -22.92 -6.47
C ASP A 138 -8.68 -22.25 -7.82
N GLY A 139 -7.73 -22.40 -8.75
CA GLY A 139 -7.78 -21.76 -10.04
C GLY A 139 -6.89 -22.50 -11.03
N ARG A 140 -7.33 -22.52 -12.30
CA ARG A 140 -6.68 -23.32 -13.36
C ARG A 140 -5.78 -22.47 -14.26
N HIS A 141 -5.89 -21.14 -14.18
CA HIS A 141 -5.08 -20.20 -14.97
C HIS A 141 -3.72 -19.98 -14.30
N VAL A 142 -2.93 -21.04 -14.18
CA VAL A 142 -1.68 -21.04 -13.42
C VAL A 142 -0.49 -21.43 -14.29
N LYS A 143 0.66 -20.81 -14.04
CA LYS A 143 1.93 -21.17 -14.68
C LYS A 143 2.42 -22.52 -14.15
N THR A 144 3.09 -23.26 -15.02
CA THR A 144 3.81 -24.48 -14.66
C THR A 144 5.28 -24.32 -15.01
N GLY A 145 6.15 -24.88 -14.18
CA GLY A 145 7.60 -24.78 -14.34
C GLY A 145 8.31 -25.85 -13.54
N LYS A 146 9.57 -26.13 -13.88
CA LYS A 146 10.38 -27.17 -13.22
C LYS A 146 10.65 -26.84 -11.76
N ASN A 147 10.85 -25.56 -11.47
CA ASN A 147 11.06 -25.03 -10.13
C ASN A 147 10.62 -23.57 -10.04
N LYS A 148 10.65 -22.99 -8.84
CA LYS A 148 10.29 -21.59 -8.59
C LYS A 148 11.15 -20.60 -9.38
N MET A 149 12.40 -20.95 -9.71
CA MET A 149 13.25 -20.12 -10.57
C MET A 149 12.76 -20.09 -12.02
N ASP A 150 12.32 -21.22 -12.57
CA ASP A 150 11.69 -21.29 -13.89
C ASP A 150 10.42 -20.42 -13.95
N LEU A 151 9.60 -20.46 -12.89
CA LEU A 151 8.44 -19.58 -12.75
C LEU A 151 8.83 -18.10 -12.67
N ALA A 152 9.92 -17.76 -11.97
CA ALA A 152 10.45 -16.39 -11.92
C ALA A 152 10.87 -15.90 -13.31
N GLU A 153 11.57 -16.72 -14.10
CA GLU A 153 12.00 -16.37 -15.45
C GLU A 153 10.82 -16.21 -16.42
N GLN A 154 9.76 -17.01 -16.27
CA GLN A 154 8.51 -16.80 -17.01
C GLN A 154 7.86 -15.45 -16.66
N LEU A 155 7.84 -15.06 -15.38
CA LEU A 155 7.34 -13.73 -14.99
C LEU A 155 8.20 -12.60 -15.54
N ARG A 156 9.53 -12.74 -15.54
CA ARG A 156 10.43 -11.77 -16.18
C ARG A 156 10.18 -11.68 -17.68
N ALA A 157 9.92 -12.80 -18.35
CA ALA A 157 9.52 -12.81 -19.75
C ALA A 157 8.20 -12.07 -19.98
N ASP A 158 7.19 -12.29 -19.13
CA ASP A 158 5.92 -11.56 -19.20
C ASP A 158 6.12 -10.05 -19.03
N ILE A 159 6.93 -9.62 -18.06
CA ILE A 159 7.25 -8.20 -17.80
C ILE A 159 7.88 -7.56 -19.05
N ARG A 160 8.90 -8.21 -19.63
CA ARG A 160 9.58 -7.72 -20.84
C ARG A 160 8.64 -7.70 -22.05
N ASN A 161 7.80 -8.73 -22.20
CA ASN A 161 6.82 -8.80 -23.28
C ASN A 161 5.78 -7.70 -23.16
N PHE A 162 5.20 -7.49 -21.97
CA PHE A 162 4.24 -6.41 -21.73
C PHE A 162 4.85 -5.04 -22.01
N LYS A 163 6.08 -4.78 -21.56
CA LYS A 163 6.79 -3.52 -21.88
C LYS A 163 6.83 -3.27 -23.38
N LYS A 164 7.21 -4.30 -24.15
CA LYS A 164 7.32 -4.24 -25.61
C LYS A 164 5.97 -4.05 -26.29
N THR A 165 4.94 -4.80 -25.90
CA THR A 165 3.64 -4.82 -26.59
C THR A 165 2.74 -3.64 -26.23
N SER A 166 2.85 -3.11 -25.01
CA SER A 166 2.08 -1.94 -24.57
C SER A 166 2.66 -0.60 -25.04
N GLY A 167 3.95 -0.59 -25.42
CA GLY A 167 4.72 0.63 -25.67
C GLY A 167 5.03 1.42 -24.39
N ALA A 168 4.97 0.78 -23.22
CA ALA A 168 5.32 1.40 -21.95
C ALA A 168 6.84 1.67 -21.86
N GLU A 169 7.21 2.91 -21.54
CA GLU A 169 8.61 3.26 -21.27
C GLU A 169 9.00 2.91 -19.82
N ARG A 170 8.01 3.01 -18.93
CA ARG A 170 8.14 2.87 -17.48
C ARG A 170 7.14 1.84 -16.98
N LEU A 171 7.51 1.10 -15.94
CA LEU A 171 6.68 0.06 -15.36
C LEU A 171 6.64 0.21 -13.84
N VAL A 172 5.53 -0.18 -13.22
CA VAL A 172 5.39 -0.39 -11.77
C VAL A 172 4.58 -1.66 -11.54
N MET A 173 4.97 -2.45 -10.55
CA MET A 173 4.20 -3.61 -10.09
C MET A 173 3.56 -3.33 -8.72
N ILE A 174 2.30 -3.72 -8.55
CA ILE A 174 1.60 -3.61 -7.27
C ILE A 174 0.82 -4.88 -6.98
N TRP A 175 1.13 -5.53 -5.86
CA TRP A 175 0.46 -6.74 -5.42
C TRP A 175 -0.93 -6.43 -4.88
N CYS A 176 -1.95 -6.95 -5.56
CA CYS A 176 -3.35 -6.96 -5.12
C CYS A 176 -3.88 -8.40 -4.95
N GLY A 177 -2.97 -9.38 -4.96
CA GLY A 177 -3.26 -10.79 -4.74
C GLY A 177 -3.69 -11.09 -3.31
N SER A 178 -4.19 -12.30 -3.11
CA SER A 178 -4.67 -12.74 -1.80
C SER A 178 -3.58 -12.76 -0.74
N THR A 179 -4.00 -12.62 0.51
CA THR A 179 -3.11 -12.75 1.67
C THR A 179 -2.59 -14.19 1.73
N GLU A 180 -1.27 -14.34 1.80
CA GLU A 180 -0.59 -15.63 1.97
C GLU A 180 -0.50 -15.99 3.46
N ILE A 181 -0.27 -17.27 3.75
CA ILE A 181 0.02 -17.74 5.10
C ILE A 181 1.18 -16.98 5.75
N PHE A 182 1.18 -16.94 7.08
CA PHE A 182 2.25 -16.31 7.84
C PHE A 182 3.59 -17.02 7.65
N LEU A 183 4.61 -16.25 7.23
CA LEU A 183 6.00 -16.68 7.13
C LEU A 183 6.90 -15.71 7.88
N THR A 184 7.98 -16.23 8.44
CA THR A 184 9.07 -15.44 9.02
C THR A 184 10.32 -15.53 8.16
N GLN A 185 11.22 -14.58 8.32
CA GLN A 185 12.54 -14.64 7.69
C GLN A 185 13.28 -15.93 8.12
N SER A 186 14.12 -16.45 7.22
CA SER A 186 14.89 -17.68 7.39
C SER A 186 16.13 -17.61 6.49
N ASP A 187 17.03 -18.59 6.58
CA ASP A 187 18.33 -18.57 5.87
C ASP A 187 18.19 -18.41 4.35
N VAL A 188 17.11 -18.92 3.75
CA VAL A 188 16.88 -18.78 2.30
C VAL A 188 16.71 -17.31 1.89
N HIS A 189 16.22 -16.47 2.79
CA HIS A 189 15.92 -15.05 2.58
C HIS A 189 17.12 -14.11 2.79
N ALA A 190 18.25 -14.63 3.28
CA ALA A 190 19.36 -13.82 3.80
C ALA A 190 20.14 -13.03 2.73
N SER A 191 20.17 -13.51 1.49
CA SER A 191 20.90 -12.89 0.37
C SER A 191 20.24 -13.22 -0.97
N ILE A 192 20.54 -12.45 -2.02
CA ILE A 192 20.08 -12.79 -3.39
C ILE A 192 20.52 -14.22 -3.76
N LYS A 193 21.78 -14.58 -3.49
CA LYS A 193 22.33 -15.91 -3.82
C LYS A 193 21.60 -17.07 -3.12
N SER A 194 21.32 -16.93 -1.82
CA SER A 194 20.57 -17.95 -1.08
C SER A 194 19.14 -18.07 -1.59
N PHE A 195 18.52 -16.95 -1.94
CA PHE A 195 17.16 -16.88 -2.44
C PHE A 195 17.03 -17.54 -3.83
N GLU A 196 17.94 -17.23 -4.76
CA GLU A 196 18.00 -17.85 -6.09
C GLU A 196 18.22 -19.37 -6.00
N LYS A 197 19.13 -19.83 -5.13
CA LYS A 197 19.34 -21.26 -4.86
C LYS A 197 18.09 -21.91 -4.27
N GLY A 198 17.41 -21.23 -3.34
CA GLY A 198 16.14 -21.68 -2.79
C GLY A 198 15.06 -21.85 -3.86
N MET A 199 14.96 -20.88 -4.79
CA MET A 199 14.02 -20.98 -5.91
C MET A 199 14.34 -22.16 -6.85
N GLN A 200 15.62 -22.43 -7.11
CA GLN A 200 16.05 -23.59 -7.90
C GLN A 200 15.69 -24.92 -7.23
N ASN A 201 15.71 -24.95 -5.90
CA ASN A 201 15.43 -26.13 -5.07
C ASN A 201 13.97 -26.23 -4.60
N ASN A 202 13.08 -25.33 -5.03
CA ASN A 202 11.69 -25.26 -4.57
C ASN A 202 11.51 -25.10 -3.05
N ASP A 203 12.38 -24.32 -2.40
CA ASP A 203 12.30 -24.08 -0.95
C ASP A 203 10.90 -23.58 -0.54
N GLU A 204 10.28 -24.26 0.43
CA GLU A 204 8.92 -23.99 0.90
C GLU A 204 8.76 -22.62 1.59
N ASN A 205 9.84 -21.96 1.99
CA ASN A 205 9.77 -20.63 2.59
C ASN A 205 9.66 -19.51 1.54
N ILE A 206 9.80 -19.82 0.25
CA ILE A 206 9.65 -18.85 -0.84
C ILE A 206 8.22 -18.86 -1.37
N ALA A 207 7.40 -17.89 -0.94
CA ALA A 207 6.02 -17.75 -1.38
C ALA A 207 5.89 -17.15 -2.80
N PRO A 208 4.78 -17.40 -3.52
CA PRO A 208 4.51 -16.81 -4.83
C PRO A 208 4.74 -15.30 -4.91
N SER A 209 4.29 -14.54 -3.91
CA SER A 209 4.49 -13.08 -3.89
C SER A 209 5.96 -12.67 -3.95
N MET A 210 6.87 -13.44 -3.34
CA MET A 210 8.31 -13.19 -3.39
C MET A 210 8.89 -13.47 -4.78
N ILE A 211 8.32 -14.43 -5.53
CA ILE A 211 8.73 -14.74 -6.92
C ILE A 211 8.35 -13.56 -7.83
N TYR A 212 7.16 -12.98 -7.65
CA TYR A 212 6.76 -11.75 -8.34
C TYR A 212 7.66 -10.56 -8.00
N ALA A 213 7.95 -10.35 -6.71
CA ALA A 213 8.84 -9.28 -6.27
C ALA A 213 10.25 -9.46 -6.86
N TYR A 214 10.80 -10.68 -6.80
CA TYR A 214 12.10 -10.99 -7.41
C TYR A 214 12.11 -10.68 -8.91
N ALA A 215 11.10 -11.12 -9.66
CA ALA A 215 11.00 -10.87 -11.09
C ALA A 215 10.91 -9.37 -11.41
N ALA A 216 10.08 -8.62 -10.68
CA ALA A 216 9.95 -7.17 -10.85
C ALA A 216 11.26 -6.44 -10.57
N LEU A 217 11.88 -6.69 -9.40
CA LEU A 217 13.10 -6.01 -8.99
C LEU A 217 14.28 -6.38 -9.88
N SER A 218 14.36 -7.62 -10.37
CA SER A 218 15.38 -8.06 -11.34
C SER A 218 15.28 -7.34 -12.69
N GLU A 219 14.08 -6.91 -13.08
CA GLU A 219 13.84 -6.08 -14.28
C GLU A 219 13.87 -4.56 -13.96
N GLY A 220 14.30 -4.18 -12.75
CA GLY A 220 14.40 -2.80 -12.31
C GLY A 220 13.05 -2.10 -12.08
N VAL A 221 11.96 -2.88 -11.96
CA VAL A 221 10.58 -2.41 -11.80
C VAL A 221 10.26 -2.18 -10.31
N PRO A 222 9.79 -0.99 -9.92
CA PRO A 222 9.32 -0.72 -8.57
C PRO A 222 8.17 -1.65 -8.15
N PHE A 223 8.12 -2.00 -6.86
CA PHE A 223 7.14 -2.95 -6.33
C PHE A 223 6.45 -2.45 -5.06
N ALA A 224 5.12 -2.42 -5.05
CA ALA A 224 4.31 -2.21 -3.85
C ALA A 224 3.65 -3.52 -3.39
N ASN A 225 3.76 -3.84 -2.09
CA ASN A 225 3.03 -4.96 -1.49
C ASN A 225 1.74 -4.48 -0.81
N GLY A 226 0.59 -4.72 -1.46
CA GLY A 226 -0.73 -4.36 -0.93
C GLY A 226 -1.29 -5.31 0.12
N ALA A 227 -0.66 -6.46 0.35
CA ALA A 227 -1.06 -7.49 1.31
C ALA A 227 -0.07 -7.55 2.50
N PRO A 228 -0.40 -8.18 3.64
CA PRO A 228 0.51 -8.28 4.80
C PRO A 228 1.60 -9.36 4.63
N ASN A 229 1.73 -9.94 3.44
CA ASN A 229 2.68 -11.00 3.10
C ASN A 229 4.15 -10.58 3.33
N LEU A 230 5.04 -11.52 3.62
CA LEU A 230 6.46 -11.22 3.88
C LEU A 230 7.14 -10.60 2.64
N THR A 231 6.94 -11.16 1.44
CA THR A 231 7.24 -10.59 0.12
C THR A 231 8.58 -9.80 0.00
N VAL A 232 8.54 -8.48 0.10
CA VAL A 232 9.70 -7.57 -0.05
C VAL A 232 10.41 -7.25 1.28
N ASP A 233 9.82 -7.66 2.40
CA ASP A 233 10.32 -7.44 3.76
C ASP A 233 11.32 -8.53 4.18
N ILE A 234 12.28 -8.79 3.28
CA ILE A 234 13.36 -9.77 3.47
C ILE A 234 14.70 -9.22 2.94
N PRO A 235 15.85 -9.59 3.56
CA PRO A 235 17.17 -9.07 3.18
C PRO A 235 17.48 -9.19 1.67
N ALA A 236 17.18 -10.34 1.05
CA ALA A 236 17.40 -10.56 -0.37
C ALA A 236 16.66 -9.54 -1.28
N MET A 237 15.42 -9.17 -0.95
CA MET A 237 14.66 -8.18 -1.73
C MET A 237 15.13 -6.76 -1.46
N LEU A 238 15.55 -6.45 -0.23
CA LEU A 238 16.15 -5.15 0.10
C LEU A 238 17.47 -4.93 -0.66
N GLU A 239 18.30 -5.97 -0.74
CA GLU A 239 19.54 -5.99 -1.51
C GLU A 239 19.25 -5.79 -3.01
N LEU A 240 18.35 -6.60 -3.57
CA LEU A 240 17.99 -6.56 -4.99
C LEU A 240 17.37 -5.23 -5.41
N SER A 241 16.49 -4.68 -4.57
CA SER A 241 15.87 -3.37 -4.76
C SER A 241 16.91 -2.26 -4.89
N LYS A 242 17.91 -2.24 -4.00
CA LYS A 242 19.00 -1.25 -4.05
C LYS A 242 19.90 -1.47 -5.27
N GLN A 243 20.29 -2.72 -5.54
CA GLN A 243 21.16 -3.07 -6.66
C GLN A 243 20.57 -2.62 -8.02
N ASN A 244 19.26 -2.78 -8.21
CA ASN A 244 18.58 -2.45 -9.46
C ASN A 244 17.85 -1.10 -9.42
N GLN A 245 18.09 -0.31 -8.37
CA GLN A 245 17.44 0.98 -8.13
C GLN A 245 15.92 0.91 -8.31
N ALA A 246 15.29 -0.12 -7.78
CA ALA A 246 13.87 -0.43 -7.94
C ALA A 246 13.15 -0.19 -6.59
N PRO A 247 12.57 1.00 -6.38
CA PRO A 247 11.86 1.34 -5.16
C PRO A 247 10.84 0.30 -4.71
N ILE A 248 10.79 0.07 -3.40
CA ILE A 248 9.81 -0.83 -2.78
C ILE A 248 9.01 -0.13 -1.70
N ALA A 249 7.75 -0.50 -1.59
CA ALA A 249 6.87 -0.09 -0.51
C ALA A 249 6.05 -1.29 -0.02
N GLY A 250 5.87 -1.38 1.29
CA GLY A 250 5.05 -2.41 1.91
C GLY A 250 4.86 -2.11 3.40
N LYS A 251 3.86 -2.71 4.05
CA LYS A 251 2.90 -3.66 3.48
C LYS A 251 1.50 -3.49 4.06
N ASP A 252 0.53 -4.08 3.36
CA ASP A 252 -0.91 -4.08 3.64
C ASP A 252 -1.58 -2.68 3.51
N PHE A 253 -2.52 -2.52 2.59
CA PHE A 253 -3.19 -1.21 2.38
C PHE A 253 -3.90 -0.72 3.63
N LYS A 254 -3.65 0.52 4.06
CA LYS A 254 -4.30 1.09 5.24
C LYS A 254 -5.67 1.66 4.93
N THR A 255 -6.66 0.79 5.03
CA THR A 255 -8.08 1.11 4.85
C THR A 255 -8.89 0.79 6.11
N GLY A 256 -10.17 1.17 6.09
CA GLY A 256 -11.17 0.69 7.04
C GLY A 256 -10.83 0.97 8.50
N GLN A 257 -10.88 -0.07 9.32
CA GLN A 257 -10.71 0.01 10.78
C GLN A 257 -9.29 0.45 11.19
N THR A 258 -8.24 -0.07 10.54
CA THR A 258 -6.86 0.30 10.91
C THR A 258 -6.58 1.78 10.64
N LEU A 259 -7.14 2.33 9.56
CA LEU A 259 -7.08 3.77 9.29
C LEU A 259 -7.64 4.57 10.48
N LEU A 260 -8.83 4.22 10.97
CA LEU A 260 -9.43 4.90 12.12
C LEU A 260 -8.58 4.75 13.40
N LYS A 261 -7.96 3.59 13.65
CA LYS A 261 -7.02 3.42 14.77
C LYS A 261 -5.86 4.41 14.70
N THR A 262 -5.26 4.57 13.51
CA THR A 262 -4.14 5.50 13.29
C THR A 262 -4.56 6.98 13.32
N ILE A 263 -5.86 7.28 13.34
CA ILE A 263 -6.42 8.64 13.52
C ILE A 263 -6.72 8.88 15.01
N LEU A 264 -7.38 7.92 15.66
CA LEU A 264 -7.90 8.07 17.01
C LEU A 264 -6.82 7.90 18.08
N ALA A 265 -5.97 6.87 17.97
CA ALA A 265 -4.94 6.59 18.97
C ALA A 265 -3.96 7.75 19.17
N PRO A 266 -3.46 8.43 18.10
CA PRO A 266 -2.66 9.63 18.28
C PRO A 266 -3.40 10.76 18.97
N GLY A 267 -4.70 10.94 18.69
CA GLY A 267 -5.53 11.94 19.35
C GLY A 267 -5.66 11.70 20.86
N PHE A 268 -5.85 10.44 21.27
CA PHE A 268 -5.90 10.08 22.69
C PHE A 268 -4.55 10.36 23.37
N LYS A 269 -3.45 9.93 22.75
CA LYS A 269 -2.10 10.18 23.25
C LYS A 269 -1.78 11.67 23.32
N ALA A 270 -2.12 12.46 22.30
CA ALA A 270 -1.87 13.90 22.28
C ALA A 270 -2.56 14.65 23.43
N ARG A 271 -3.61 14.07 24.02
CA ARG A 271 -4.34 14.61 25.18
C ARG A 271 -4.07 13.85 26.48
N MET A 272 -3.13 12.90 26.47
CA MET A 272 -2.79 12.04 27.60
C MET A 272 -4.01 11.32 28.21
N LEU A 273 -4.94 10.90 27.35
CA LEU A 273 -6.03 10.02 27.76
C LEU A 273 -5.49 8.58 27.85
N GLY A 274 -5.73 7.94 28.99
CA GLY A 274 -5.35 6.56 29.22
C GLY A 274 -6.34 5.58 28.63
N LEU A 275 -5.92 4.33 28.48
CA LEU A 275 -6.69 3.29 27.81
C LEU A 275 -6.70 2.01 28.64
N ASN A 276 -7.89 1.52 28.99
CA ASN A 276 -8.08 0.23 29.66
C ASN A 276 -8.26 -0.90 28.64
N GLY A 277 -8.89 -0.63 27.50
CA GLY A 277 -9.14 -1.65 26.49
C GLY A 277 -9.53 -1.10 25.13
N TRP A 278 -9.22 -1.86 24.09
CA TRP A 278 -9.65 -1.61 22.72
C TRP A 278 -10.10 -2.94 22.11
N PHE A 279 -11.40 -3.14 22.03
CA PHE A 279 -11.99 -4.30 21.39
C PHE A 279 -12.42 -3.95 19.97
N SER A 280 -11.91 -4.68 18.99
CA SER A 280 -12.21 -4.50 17.57
C SER A 280 -12.80 -5.78 16.98
N THR A 281 -13.98 -5.68 16.37
CA THR A 281 -14.55 -6.79 15.59
C THR A 281 -14.95 -6.30 14.20
N ASN A 282 -14.95 -7.21 13.23
CA ASN A 282 -15.28 -6.90 11.84
C ASN A 282 -16.08 -8.03 11.20
N ILE A 283 -16.96 -7.70 10.26
CA ILE A 283 -17.57 -8.64 9.33
C ILE A 283 -17.33 -8.22 7.88
N LEU A 284 -17.11 -9.20 7.00
CA LEU A 284 -16.98 -9.02 5.55
C LEU A 284 -17.33 -10.33 4.83
N GLY A 285 -17.78 -10.24 3.58
CA GLY A 285 -18.30 -11.39 2.82
C GLY A 285 -17.70 -11.58 1.43
N ASN A 286 -16.67 -10.80 1.06
CA ASN A 286 -15.95 -10.97 -0.19
C ASN A 286 -14.85 -12.05 -0.07
N ARG A 287 -14.12 -12.27 -1.17
CA ARG A 287 -13.04 -13.28 -1.25
C ARG A 287 -11.91 -13.05 -0.22
N ASP A 288 -11.66 -11.80 0.19
CA ASP A 288 -10.71 -11.52 1.27
C ASP A 288 -11.19 -12.11 2.59
N GLY A 289 -12.49 -11.97 2.90
CA GLY A 289 -13.12 -12.61 4.06
C GLY A 289 -13.00 -14.13 4.06
N GLU A 290 -13.24 -14.77 2.92
CA GLU A 290 -13.14 -16.23 2.77
C GLU A 290 -11.71 -16.75 2.99
N VAL A 291 -10.71 -16.04 2.44
CA VAL A 291 -9.28 -16.39 2.65
C VAL A 291 -8.89 -16.23 4.12
N LEU A 292 -9.41 -15.20 4.80
CA LEU A 292 -9.13 -14.93 6.21
C LEU A 292 -9.82 -15.89 7.19
N GLU A 293 -10.68 -16.80 6.74
CA GLU A 293 -11.15 -17.91 7.58
C GLU A 293 -10.05 -18.95 7.87
N ASP A 294 -9.01 -19.03 7.04
CA ASP A 294 -7.85 -19.88 7.33
C ASP A 294 -7.00 -19.27 8.47
N PRO A 295 -6.74 -20.00 9.58
CA PRO A 295 -5.98 -19.47 10.72
C PRO A 295 -4.57 -18.98 10.37
N GLY A 296 -3.90 -19.60 9.38
CA GLY A 296 -2.55 -19.22 8.97
C GLY A 296 -2.52 -17.88 8.24
N SER A 297 -3.52 -17.64 7.38
CA SER A 297 -3.72 -16.37 6.68
C SER A 297 -4.23 -15.27 7.63
N PHE A 298 -5.10 -15.64 8.59
CA PHE A 298 -5.57 -14.74 9.64
C PHE A 298 -4.43 -14.23 10.53
N LYS A 299 -3.50 -15.11 10.94
CA LYS A 299 -2.36 -14.73 11.79
C LYS A 299 -1.53 -13.59 11.19
N THR A 300 -1.29 -13.61 9.88
CA THR A 300 -0.60 -12.52 9.16
C THR A 300 -1.31 -11.18 9.31
N LYS A 301 -2.65 -11.18 9.31
CA LYS A 301 -3.49 -9.98 9.47
C LYS A 301 -3.65 -9.55 10.92
N GLU A 302 -3.60 -10.49 11.86
CA GLU A 302 -3.69 -10.22 13.29
C GLU A 302 -2.44 -9.50 13.78
N GLU A 303 -1.25 -10.01 13.46
CA GLU A 303 0.06 -9.39 13.77
C GLU A 303 0.12 -7.93 13.27
N SER A 304 -0.29 -7.67 12.02
CA SER A 304 -0.28 -6.32 11.44
C SER A 304 -1.25 -5.34 12.10
N LYS A 305 -2.30 -5.84 12.78
CA LYS A 305 -3.31 -5.02 13.46
C LYS A 305 -3.03 -4.79 14.94
N LEU A 306 -2.31 -5.71 15.59
CA LEU A 306 -1.98 -5.62 17.01
C LEU A 306 -0.85 -4.62 17.27
N SER A 307 0.20 -4.62 16.45
CA SER A 307 1.39 -3.78 16.66
C SER A 307 1.16 -2.26 16.54
N VAL A 308 0.10 -1.85 15.82
CA VAL A 308 -0.18 -0.42 15.54
C VAL A 308 -0.37 0.39 16.82
N LEU A 309 -1.07 -0.15 17.83
CA LEU A 309 -1.35 0.61 19.06
C LEU A 309 -0.11 0.76 19.92
N ASP A 310 0.72 -0.27 20.04
CA ASP A 310 1.91 -0.25 20.89
C ASP A 310 2.91 0.82 20.43
N HIS A 311 3.14 0.93 19.12
CA HIS A 311 4.01 1.97 18.57
C HIS A 311 3.46 3.38 18.78
N ILE A 312 2.16 3.58 18.58
CA ILE A 312 1.54 4.90 18.77
C ILE A 312 1.55 5.27 20.26
N LEU A 313 1.04 4.40 21.12
CA LEU A 313 0.79 4.70 22.54
C LEU A 313 2.05 4.63 23.40
N GLN A 314 3.05 3.83 23.02
CA GLN A 314 4.35 3.71 23.72
C GLN A 314 4.19 3.31 25.20
N PRO A 315 3.66 2.11 25.50
CA PRO A 315 3.37 1.67 26.87
C PRO A 315 4.59 1.66 27.81
N GLU A 316 5.80 1.45 27.28
CA GLU A 316 7.04 1.55 28.06
C GLU A 316 7.32 2.97 28.55
N LEU A 317 6.99 3.99 27.75
CA LEU A 317 7.17 5.40 28.12
C LEU A 317 6.02 5.93 28.98
N TYR A 318 4.81 5.40 28.79
CA TYR A 318 3.59 5.83 29.50
C TYR A 318 2.91 4.65 30.20
N PRO A 319 3.59 3.94 31.13
CA PRO A 319 3.08 2.71 31.73
C PRO A 319 1.78 2.91 32.50
N LYS A 320 1.56 4.09 33.10
CA LYS A 320 0.32 4.44 33.81
C LYS A 320 -0.89 4.59 32.89
N LEU A 321 -0.68 4.95 31.63
CA LEU A 321 -1.76 5.19 30.67
C LEU A 321 -2.03 3.96 29.81
N TYR A 322 -0.98 3.21 29.47
CA TYR A 322 -1.01 2.21 28.40
C TYR A 322 -0.36 0.87 28.77
N GLY A 323 0.25 0.72 29.95
CA GLY A 323 0.98 -0.50 30.34
C GLY A 323 0.09 -1.74 30.53
N HIS A 324 -1.23 -1.57 30.62
CA HIS A 324 -2.20 -2.62 30.91
C HIS A 324 -3.43 -2.58 29.99
N ILE A 325 -3.22 -2.30 28.70
CA ILE A 325 -4.31 -2.28 27.72
C ILE A 325 -4.77 -3.71 27.39
N HIS A 326 -6.07 -3.96 27.46
CA HIS A 326 -6.66 -5.16 26.85
C HIS A 326 -7.02 -4.90 25.38
N HIS A 327 -6.16 -5.31 24.45
CA HIS A 327 -6.40 -5.18 23.00
C HIS A 327 -6.81 -6.51 22.38
N LYS A 328 -7.97 -6.54 21.72
CA LYS A 328 -8.50 -7.74 21.07
C LYS A 328 -9.05 -7.44 19.68
N VAL A 329 -8.68 -8.25 18.69
CA VAL A 329 -9.15 -8.15 17.31
C VAL A 329 -9.89 -9.43 16.91
N ARG A 330 -11.02 -9.29 16.23
CA ARG A 330 -11.77 -10.39 15.60
C ARG A 330 -12.18 -9.98 14.19
N ILE A 331 -12.12 -10.95 13.27
CA ILE A 331 -12.63 -10.83 11.90
C ILE A 331 -13.50 -12.06 11.69
N ASN A 332 -14.71 -11.86 11.20
CA ASN A 332 -15.66 -12.94 10.96
C ASN A 332 -16.11 -12.88 9.50
N TYR A 333 -16.08 -14.02 8.83
CA TYR A 333 -16.65 -14.13 7.50
C TYR A 333 -18.17 -14.16 7.59
N TYR A 334 -18.82 -13.26 6.87
CA TYR A 334 -20.28 -13.15 6.80
C TYR A 334 -20.70 -12.88 5.35
N PRO A 335 -20.94 -13.94 4.56
CA PRO A 335 -21.14 -13.86 3.11
C PRO A 335 -22.12 -12.78 2.63
N PRO A 336 -23.28 -12.54 3.29
CA PRO A 336 -24.25 -11.55 2.81
C PRO A 336 -23.73 -10.11 2.69
N ARG A 337 -22.62 -9.76 3.35
CA ARG A 337 -22.05 -8.39 3.29
C ARG A 337 -21.29 -8.11 1.99
N GLY A 338 -20.80 -9.12 1.28
CA GLY A 338 -19.91 -8.93 0.13
C GLY A 338 -18.74 -8.00 0.48
N ASP A 339 -18.46 -6.99 -0.35
CA ASP A 339 -17.42 -5.97 -0.11
C ASP A 339 -17.79 -4.91 0.94
N ASN A 340 -19.05 -4.86 1.40
CA ASN A 340 -19.51 -3.91 2.42
C ASN A 340 -19.06 -4.36 3.81
N LYS A 341 -17.78 -4.20 4.11
CA LYS A 341 -17.20 -4.46 5.41
C LYS A 341 -17.83 -3.56 6.47
N GLU A 342 -18.00 -4.10 7.67
CA GLU A 342 -18.40 -3.35 8.86
C GLU A 342 -17.39 -3.62 9.97
N GLY A 343 -17.00 -2.58 10.70
CA GLY A 343 -16.04 -2.65 11.80
C GLY A 343 -16.55 -1.91 13.02
N TRP A 344 -16.57 -2.60 14.15
CA TRP A 344 -16.94 -2.02 15.43
C TRP A 344 -15.75 -1.98 16.37
N ASP A 345 -15.54 -0.83 16.98
CA ASP A 345 -14.56 -0.63 18.02
C ASP A 345 -15.25 -0.16 19.31
N ASN A 346 -15.00 -0.88 20.40
CA ASN A 346 -15.24 -0.41 21.75
C ASN A 346 -13.92 0.01 22.38
N ILE A 347 -13.83 1.28 22.76
CA ILE A 347 -12.60 1.90 23.25
C ILE A 347 -12.88 2.43 24.66
N ASP A 348 -12.32 1.76 25.67
CA ASP A 348 -12.48 2.11 27.07
C ASP A 348 -11.31 3.03 27.49
N ILE A 349 -11.60 4.32 27.60
CA ILE A 349 -10.62 5.36 27.94
C ILE A 349 -10.80 5.84 29.37
N PHE A 350 -9.80 6.54 29.91
CA PHE A 350 -9.94 7.28 31.16
C PHE A 350 -9.20 8.61 31.10
N GLY A 351 -9.69 9.58 31.86
CA GLY A 351 -9.19 10.95 31.85
C GLY A 351 -8.80 11.46 33.23
N TRP A 352 -9.09 12.74 33.48
CA TRP A 352 -8.82 13.42 34.75
C TRP A 352 -9.31 12.59 35.95
N LEU A 353 -8.47 12.49 36.99
CA LEU A 353 -8.71 11.69 38.20
C LEU A 353 -8.97 10.20 37.96
N GLY A 354 -8.63 9.67 36.78
CA GLY A 354 -8.85 8.27 36.42
C GLY A 354 -10.31 7.93 36.09
N TYR A 355 -11.17 8.93 35.88
CA TYR A 355 -12.59 8.67 35.58
C TYR A 355 -12.75 7.98 34.22
N PRO A 356 -13.46 6.84 34.17
CA PRO A 356 -13.63 6.05 32.95
C PRO A 356 -14.67 6.70 32.03
N MET A 357 -14.44 6.56 30.73
CA MET A 357 -15.36 6.94 29.65
C MET A 357 -15.25 5.91 28.53
N GLN A 358 -16.12 6.00 27.53
CA GLN A 358 -16.14 5.06 26.42
C GLN A 358 -16.37 5.76 25.10
N ILE A 359 -15.68 5.30 24.07
CA ILE A 359 -15.91 5.68 22.67
C ILE A 359 -16.33 4.43 21.90
N LYS A 360 -17.42 4.57 21.13
CA LYS A 360 -17.87 3.55 20.18
C LYS A 360 -17.64 4.08 18.78
N VAL A 361 -17.05 3.26 17.93
CA VAL A 361 -16.90 3.54 16.51
C VAL A 361 -17.59 2.41 15.77
N ASP A 362 -18.51 2.76 14.89
CA ASP A 362 -19.10 1.85 13.92
C ASP A 362 -18.79 2.38 12.52
N PHE A 363 -18.05 1.60 11.74
CA PHE A 363 -17.61 1.98 10.41
C PHE A 363 -18.05 0.97 9.36
N LEU A 364 -19.09 1.34 8.62
CA LEU A 364 -19.53 0.65 7.41
C LEU A 364 -18.74 1.22 6.24
N CYS A 365 -17.92 0.39 5.60
CA CYS A 365 -17.05 0.79 4.51
C CYS A 365 -17.04 -0.25 3.38
N ARG A 366 -16.60 0.17 2.19
CA ARG A 366 -16.29 -0.73 1.09
C ARG A 366 -14.78 -0.79 0.94
N ASP A 367 -14.19 -1.96 1.20
CA ASP A 367 -12.73 -2.11 1.25
C ASP A 367 -12.10 -1.81 -0.10
N SER A 368 -12.72 -2.27 -1.19
CA SER A 368 -12.20 -2.05 -2.54
C SER A 368 -12.30 -0.58 -2.97
N ILE A 369 -13.34 0.14 -2.53
CA ILE A 369 -13.49 1.59 -2.77
C ILE A 369 -12.43 2.39 -2.01
N LEU A 370 -12.09 2.00 -0.78
CA LEU A 370 -11.03 2.64 0.00
C LEU A 370 -9.63 2.28 -0.51
N ALA A 371 -9.43 1.08 -1.04
CA ALA A 371 -8.11 0.59 -1.49
C ALA A 371 -7.74 1.06 -2.89
N ALA A 372 -8.68 1.17 -3.83
CA ALA A 372 -8.42 1.59 -5.20
C ALA A 372 -7.65 2.93 -5.34
N PRO A 373 -7.99 4.02 -4.61
CA PRO A 373 -7.21 5.26 -4.67
C PRO A 373 -5.81 5.12 -4.05
N LEU A 374 -5.62 4.25 -3.06
CA LEU A 374 -4.30 3.93 -2.48
C LEU A 374 -3.41 3.25 -3.53
N VAL A 375 -3.97 2.33 -4.31
CA VAL A 375 -3.27 1.68 -5.44
C VAL A 375 -2.80 2.74 -6.44
N LEU A 376 -3.69 3.66 -6.84
CA LEU A 376 -3.35 4.75 -7.75
C LEU A 376 -2.20 5.61 -7.23
N ASP A 377 -2.31 6.07 -5.98
CA ASP A 377 -1.31 6.95 -5.37
C ASP A 377 0.04 6.26 -5.24
N LEU A 378 0.07 5.00 -4.81
CA LEU A 378 1.31 4.22 -4.68
C LEU A 378 1.96 3.97 -6.05
N VAL A 379 1.19 3.66 -7.09
CA VAL A 379 1.70 3.47 -8.45
C VAL A 379 2.37 4.76 -8.96
N LEU A 380 1.69 5.89 -8.83
CA LEU A 380 2.21 7.19 -9.29
C LEU A 380 3.45 7.63 -8.49
N PHE A 381 3.45 7.42 -7.18
CA PHE A 381 4.59 7.78 -6.34
C PHE A 381 5.79 6.83 -6.47
N LEU A 382 5.59 5.54 -6.74
CA LEU A 382 6.69 4.63 -7.04
C LEU A 382 7.33 4.92 -8.40
N ASP A 383 6.53 5.30 -9.40
CA ASP A 383 7.06 5.83 -10.67
C ASP A 383 7.87 7.11 -10.44
N LEU A 384 7.38 8.05 -9.62
CA LEU A 384 8.13 9.25 -9.21
C LEU A 384 9.45 8.88 -8.52
N ALA A 385 9.41 7.95 -7.56
CA ALA A 385 10.58 7.50 -6.82
C ALA A 385 11.63 6.89 -7.76
N LYS A 386 11.21 6.08 -8.75
CA LYS A 386 12.13 5.48 -9.72
C LYS A 386 12.83 6.53 -10.60
N ARG A 387 12.13 7.61 -10.93
CA ARG A 387 12.65 8.72 -11.75
C ARG A 387 13.50 9.72 -10.97
N CYS A 388 13.58 9.59 -9.65
CA CYS A 388 14.39 10.43 -8.79
C CYS A 388 15.59 9.62 -8.25
N PRO A 389 16.84 9.89 -8.69
CA PRO A 389 18.00 9.10 -8.27
C PRO A 389 18.18 8.99 -6.75
N GLU A 390 17.85 10.07 -6.02
CA GLU A 390 17.88 10.11 -4.56
C GLU A 390 16.95 9.06 -3.93
N LEU A 391 15.73 8.92 -4.46
CA LEU A 391 14.75 7.95 -3.95
C LEU A 391 14.97 6.55 -4.51
N ALA A 392 15.36 6.43 -5.77
CA ALA A 392 15.56 5.17 -6.47
C ALA A 392 16.60 4.28 -5.78
N GLY A 393 17.67 4.89 -5.24
CA GLY A 393 18.74 4.18 -4.53
C GLY A 393 18.42 3.79 -3.07
N MET A 394 17.34 4.30 -2.48
CA MET A 394 17.01 4.03 -1.07
C MET A 394 16.51 2.60 -0.85
N GLY A 395 15.90 2.00 -1.88
CA GLY A 395 15.08 0.81 -1.74
C GLY A 395 13.74 1.13 -1.08
N ILE A 396 13.65 0.97 0.25
CA ILE A 396 12.42 1.18 1.02
C ILE A 396 11.97 2.66 0.94
N GLN A 397 10.76 2.88 0.45
CA GLN A 397 10.13 4.20 0.36
C GLN A 397 9.30 4.49 1.62
N GLU A 398 9.98 4.69 2.75
CA GLU A 398 9.33 4.88 4.06
C GLU A 398 8.37 6.09 4.08
N TRP A 399 8.58 7.10 3.23
CA TRP A 399 7.68 8.25 3.11
C TRP A 399 6.28 7.90 2.56
N LEU A 400 6.09 6.67 2.03
CA LEU A 400 4.81 6.12 1.60
C LEU A 400 4.05 5.37 2.71
N SER A 401 4.57 5.36 3.94
CA SER A 401 3.92 4.75 5.12
C SER A 401 2.48 5.23 5.36
N PHE A 402 2.15 6.43 4.86
CA PHE A 402 0.80 6.99 4.90
C PHE A 402 -0.27 6.02 4.36
N TYR A 403 0.07 5.18 3.37
CA TYR A 403 -0.85 4.26 2.70
C TYR A 403 -0.86 2.83 3.26
N LEU A 404 -0.01 2.53 4.25
CA LEU A 404 0.31 1.14 4.64
C LEU A 404 0.03 0.90 6.13
N LYS A 405 -0.49 -0.29 6.47
CA LYS A 405 -0.82 -0.68 7.85
C LYS A 405 0.45 -1.03 8.61
N SER A 406 1.35 -1.77 7.97
CA SER A 406 2.64 -2.20 8.53
C SER A 406 3.77 -1.67 7.65
N PRO A 407 4.07 -0.37 7.73
CA PRO A 407 5.11 0.22 6.90
C PRO A 407 6.47 -0.38 7.21
N MET A 408 7.21 -0.71 6.14
CA MET A 408 8.59 -1.17 6.23
C MET A 408 9.52 -0.01 6.60
N THR A 409 10.58 -0.33 7.35
CA THR A 409 11.60 0.62 7.79
C THR A 409 13.00 0.08 7.53
N ALA A 410 14.01 0.95 7.61
CA ALA A 410 15.38 0.49 7.60
C ALA A 410 15.68 -0.36 8.86
N PRO A 411 16.61 -1.33 8.78
CA PRO A 411 17.00 -2.16 9.93
C PRO A 411 17.35 -1.30 11.16
N GLY A 412 16.76 -1.65 12.31
CA GLY A 412 16.96 -0.93 13.58
C GLY A 412 16.00 0.25 13.84
N LEU A 413 15.14 0.60 12.89
CA LEU A 413 14.10 1.61 13.07
C LEU A 413 12.73 0.98 13.35
N TYR A 414 11.96 1.59 14.25
CA TYR A 414 10.56 1.23 14.44
C TYR A 414 9.66 1.91 13.40
N PRO A 415 8.53 1.30 13.02
CA PRO A 415 7.56 1.90 12.12
C PRO A 415 6.79 3.05 12.77
N GLU A 416 6.72 4.20 12.09
CA GLU A 416 5.81 5.29 12.46
C GLU A 416 4.39 4.93 12.00
N HIS A 417 3.41 4.98 12.90
CA HIS A 417 2.01 4.63 12.63
C HIS A 417 1.02 5.80 12.82
N ASP A 418 1.46 6.94 13.39
CA ASP A 418 0.64 8.15 13.48
C ASP A 418 0.37 8.71 12.07
N LEU A 419 -0.91 8.71 11.68
CA LEU A 419 -1.32 9.12 10.34
C LEU A 419 -0.91 10.58 10.04
N PHE A 420 -0.93 11.46 11.04
CA PHE A 420 -0.62 12.88 10.87
C PHE A 420 0.88 13.10 10.69
N ILE A 421 1.72 12.37 11.44
CA ILE A 421 3.17 12.38 11.24
C ILE A 421 3.52 11.80 9.87
N GLN A 422 2.90 10.69 9.46
CA GLN A 422 3.10 10.12 8.13
C GLN A 422 2.66 11.07 7.01
N SER A 423 1.54 11.78 7.17
CA SER A 423 1.06 12.79 6.21
C SER A 423 2.04 13.95 6.10
N MET A 424 2.58 14.42 7.23
CA MET A 424 3.60 15.46 7.27
C MET A 424 4.90 14.97 6.62
N LYS A 425 5.36 13.75 6.90
CA LYS A 425 6.52 13.11 6.28
C LYS A 425 6.36 13.08 4.76
N LEU A 426 5.25 12.53 4.25
CA LEU A 426 4.95 12.49 2.82
C LEU A 426 5.03 13.89 2.18
N LYS A 427 4.30 14.87 2.73
CA LYS A 427 4.29 16.22 2.15
C LYS A 427 5.66 16.91 2.25
N ASN A 428 6.39 16.75 3.35
CA ASN A 428 7.73 17.33 3.48
C ASN A 428 8.75 16.64 2.56
N THR A 429 8.62 15.34 2.27
CA THR A 429 9.39 14.69 1.22
C THR A 429 9.13 15.36 -0.14
N LEU A 430 7.86 15.58 -0.52
CA LEU A 430 7.56 16.27 -1.78
C LEU A 430 8.12 17.70 -1.83
N ARG A 431 8.08 18.45 -0.73
CA ARG A 431 8.69 19.80 -0.63
C ARG A 431 10.19 19.74 -0.84
N HIS A 432 10.87 18.84 -0.13
CA HIS A 432 12.30 18.61 -0.24
C HIS A 432 12.71 18.31 -1.68
N LEU A 433 12.01 17.38 -2.34
CA LEU A 433 12.27 17.02 -3.74
C LEU A 433 12.14 18.20 -4.71
N ARG A 434 11.33 19.20 -4.39
CA ARG A 434 11.12 20.40 -5.21
C ARG A 434 11.90 21.62 -4.72
N GLY A 435 12.79 21.46 -3.73
CA GLY A 435 13.59 22.56 -3.18
C GLY A 435 12.79 23.57 -2.35
N GLU A 436 11.56 23.22 -1.94
CA GLU A 436 10.73 24.06 -1.09
C GLU A 436 11.07 23.86 0.40
N GLU A 437 10.81 24.89 1.20
CA GLU A 437 11.01 24.82 2.65
C GLU A 437 10.06 23.79 3.28
N MET A 438 10.60 22.96 4.19
CA MET A 438 9.79 22.01 4.94
C MET A 438 8.94 22.73 5.97
N ILE A 439 7.72 22.23 6.18
CA ILE A 439 6.81 22.85 7.14
C ILE A 439 6.97 22.21 8.51
N THR A 440 7.31 23.04 9.49
CA THR A 440 7.51 22.65 10.91
C THR A 440 6.33 23.06 11.82
N HIS A 441 5.45 23.94 11.35
CA HIS A 441 4.29 24.46 12.09
C HIS A 441 4.62 25.30 13.34
N LEU A 442 5.85 25.80 13.51
CA LEU A 442 6.24 26.63 14.66
C LEU A 442 5.38 27.89 14.81
N GLY A 443 5.09 28.60 13.72
CA GLY A 443 4.21 29.76 13.71
C GLY A 443 4.82 31.03 14.30
N LEU A 444 6.06 30.98 14.78
CA LEU A 444 6.80 32.16 15.21
C LEU A 444 7.04 33.12 14.03
N GLU A 445 7.10 32.58 12.80
CA GLU A 445 7.31 33.35 11.57
C GLU A 445 6.18 34.33 11.21
N TYR A 446 5.11 34.42 12.03
CA TYR A 446 3.95 35.30 11.83
C TYR A 446 3.87 36.47 12.83
N TYR A 447 4.72 36.52 13.87
CA TYR A 447 4.53 37.44 15.01
C TYR A 447 5.71 38.41 15.22
N ASP A 448 6.34 38.84 14.12
CA ASP A 448 7.35 39.91 14.13
C ASP A 448 6.74 41.32 14.27
#